data_AF-A0A847V6L4-F1
#
_entry.id   AF-A0A847V6L4-F1
#
_cell.length_a   1.000
_cell.length_b   1.000
_cell.length_c   1.000
_cell.angle_alpha   90.00
_cell.angle_beta   90.00
_cell.angle_gamma   90.00
#
_symmetry.space_group_name_H-M   'P 1'
#
loop_
_entity.id
_entity.type
_entity.pdbx_description
1 polymer ?
#
loop_
_entity_poly.entity_id
_entity_poly.type
_entity_poly.pdbx_seq_one_letter_code
_entity_poly.pdbx_strand_id
1 'polypeptide(L)'
;MGAGYAMRNCVKPCGSLDTQNTRLLDFVDVTNDSEMPIIHDTLLSPPAEIMIWEGRPRLYAGKFVHLYTEDYRFEQLWRRPEFYLPKIQAFAGIFSPDFSLFRDWNIHVQRNNVYRSRLLGAYWQANGIPVIPIVSWAGPKTYSFCFDGIPEGSMVAVSTVGVHREREARAMFKAGLKEMLDRIHPRAVICYGRIEKLLGEVPEHFYPYKPDLVAKVSPLYEYVRKDARLIPQDGPLVHLETPDGPRRELVEALA
;
A
#
# COMPACT_ATOMS: atom_id res chain seq x y z
N MET A 1 6.92 12.73 38.25
CA MET A 1 6.97 11.32 37.85
C MET A 1 6.61 11.25 36.36
N GLY A 2 7.62 11.36 35.50
CA GLY A 2 7.43 11.21 34.05
C GLY A 2 7.58 9.74 33.70
N ALA A 3 6.54 9.14 33.11
CA ALA A 3 6.62 7.78 32.59
C ALA A 3 7.65 7.78 31.44
N GLY A 4 8.86 7.31 31.74
CA GLY A 4 9.85 6.96 30.74
C GLY A 4 9.22 5.90 29.84
N TYR A 5 9.12 6.21 28.55
CA TYR A 5 8.82 5.23 27.53
C TYR A 5 9.97 4.23 27.56
N ALA A 6 9.77 3.10 28.24
CA ALA A 6 10.77 2.03 28.28
C ALA A 6 10.98 1.57 26.84
N MET A 7 12.15 1.89 26.27
CA MET A 7 12.59 1.28 25.02
C MET A 7 12.59 -0.23 25.26
N ARG A 8 11.65 -0.95 24.63
CA ARG A 8 11.74 -2.40 24.55
C ARG A 8 13.08 -2.69 23.87
N ASN A 9 13.94 -3.40 24.58
CA ASN A 9 15.33 -3.64 24.21
C ASN A 9 15.43 -4.05 22.73
N CYS A 10 16.09 -3.22 21.91
CA CYS A 10 16.51 -3.61 20.57
C CYS A 10 17.41 -4.84 20.72
N VAL A 11 17.11 -5.91 19.99
CA VAL A 11 17.81 -7.19 20.11
C VAL A 11 19.13 -7.15 19.32
N LYS A 12 19.20 -6.31 18.27
CA LYS A 12 20.41 -6.11 17.46
C LYS A 12 21.13 -4.79 17.82
N PRO A 13 22.47 -4.79 17.89
CA PRO A 13 23.23 -3.54 18.06
C PRO A 13 23.01 -2.65 16.84
N CYS A 14 22.21 -1.60 17.00
CA CYS A 14 22.10 -0.55 16.00
C CYS A 14 23.39 0.29 16.00
N GLY A 15 23.85 0.75 14.83
CA GLY A 15 24.93 1.74 14.76
C GLY A 15 24.60 2.98 15.60
N SER A 16 25.61 3.80 15.93
CA SER A 16 25.49 4.92 16.88
C SER A 16 24.37 5.93 16.58
N LEU A 17 23.86 5.97 15.34
CA LEU A 17 22.65 6.68 14.94
C LEU A 17 21.85 5.79 13.97
N ASP A 18 20.80 5.11 14.46
CA ASP A 18 19.94 4.22 13.65
C ASP A 18 19.04 5.00 12.66
N THR A 19 19.66 5.68 11.70
CA THR A 19 18.97 6.50 10.69
C THR A 19 18.19 5.66 9.68
N GLN A 20 18.50 4.37 9.59
CA GLN A 20 17.81 3.43 8.72
C GLN A 20 16.69 2.66 9.44
N ASN A 21 16.44 2.97 10.72
CA ASN A 21 15.43 2.31 11.56
C ASN A 21 15.59 0.78 11.60
N THR A 22 16.82 0.27 11.51
CA THR A 22 17.11 -1.17 11.53
C THR A 22 16.59 -1.86 12.79
N ARG A 23 16.47 -1.14 13.91
CA ARG A 23 15.82 -1.64 15.12
C ARG A 23 14.34 -2.02 14.96
N LEU A 24 13.65 -1.51 13.93
CA LEU A 24 12.28 -1.91 13.63
C LEU A 24 12.18 -3.31 13.04
N LEU A 25 13.27 -3.83 12.45
CA LEU A 25 13.32 -5.17 11.87
C LEU A 25 13.09 -6.26 12.91
N ASP A 26 13.32 -5.98 14.19
CA ASP A 26 13.05 -6.93 15.28
C ASP A 26 11.54 -7.19 15.49
N PHE A 27 10.66 -6.40 14.85
CA PHE A 27 9.20 -6.49 15.01
C PHE A 27 8.45 -6.89 13.74
N VAL A 28 9.14 -7.16 12.64
CA VAL A 28 8.50 -7.41 11.33
C VAL A 28 9.10 -8.63 10.66
N ASP A 29 8.28 -9.30 9.85
CA ASP A 29 8.78 -10.34 8.96
C ASP A 29 9.53 -9.71 7.78
N VAL A 30 10.54 -10.43 7.29
CA VAL A 30 11.31 -10.05 6.11
C VAL A 30 11.37 -11.22 5.13
N THR A 31 11.54 -10.92 3.85
CA THR A 31 11.77 -11.93 2.83
C THR A 31 13.13 -12.59 2.99
N ASN A 32 13.25 -13.87 2.63
CA ASN A 32 14.48 -14.63 2.86
C ASN A 32 15.67 -14.12 2.03
N ASP A 33 15.45 -13.71 0.78
CA ASP A 33 16.54 -13.43 -0.16
C ASP A 33 17.04 -11.98 -0.09
N SER A 34 16.12 -11.02 0.06
CA SER A 34 16.41 -9.59 -0.01
C SER A 34 16.28 -8.87 1.34
N GLU A 35 15.81 -9.59 2.36
CA GLU A 35 15.48 -9.04 3.69
C GLU A 35 14.52 -7.84 3.61
N MET A 36 13.67 -7.81 2.57
CA MET A 36 12.66 -6.78 2.40
C MET A 36 11.54 -6.98 3.43
N PRO A 37 11.15 -5.96 4.21
CA PRO A 37 10.04 -6.08 5.14
C PRO A 37 8.74 -6.45 4.43
N ILE A 38 7.97 -7.35 5.03
CA ILE A 38 6.74 -7.86 4.45
C ILE A 38 5.54 -7.06 4.99
N ILE A 39 4.73 -6.52 4.09
CA ILE A 39 3.38 -6.03 4.43
C ILE A 39 2.40 -7.13 4.02
N HIS A 40 1.83 -7.82 5.00
CA HIS A 40 0.88 -8.90 4.76
C HIS A 40 -0.47 -8.38 4.26
N ASP A 41 -1.22 -9.19 3.50
CA ASP A 41 -2.58 -8.80 3.11
C ASP A 41 -3.47 -8.66 4.34
N THR A 42 -4.30 -7.62 4.34
CA THR A 42 -5.23 -7.37 5.44
C THR A 42 -6.52 -8.17 5.33
N LEU A 43 -6.76 -8.82 4.19
CA LEU A 43 -8.02 -9.50 3.82
C LEU A 43 -9.26 -8.60 3.87
N LEU A 44 -9.08 -7.28 4.01
CA LEU A 44 -10.17 -6.31 4.04
C LEU A 44 -10.78 -6.10 2.66
N SER A 45 -12.03 -5.64 2.63
CA SER A 45 -12.59 -5.03 1.42
C SER A 45 -11.95 -3.66 1.17
N PRO A 46 -11.87 -3.18 -0.09
CA PRO A 46 -11.32 -1.86 -0.37
C PRO A 46 -12.04 -0.77 0.43
N PRO A 47 -11.31 0.16 1.08
CA PRO A 47 -11.91 1.17 1.93
C PRO A 47 -12.74 2.17 1.11
N ALA A 48 -13.94 2.47 1.62
CA ALA A 48 -14.87 3.40 0.97
C ALA A 48 -14.45 4.88 1.13
N GLU A 49 -13.83 5.23 2.26
CA GLU A 49 -13.34 6.57 2.56
C GLU A 49 -11.84 6.58 2.78
N ILE A 50 -11.13 7.29 1.91
CA ILE A 50 -9.68 7.42 1.90
C ILE A 50 -9.37 8.92 1.99
N MET A 51 -8.47 9.35 2.88
CA MET A 51 -8.10 10.75 3.08
C MET A 51 -6.60 10.95 2.84
N ILE A 52 -6.19 12.12 2.35
CA ILE A 52 -4.77 12.45 2.21
C ILE A 52 -4.17 12.83 3.56
N TRP A 53 -2.93 12.39 3.82
CA TRP A 53 -2.19 12.78 5.01
C TRP A 53 -1.86 14.28 4.98
N GLU A 54 -2.41 15.01 5.95
CA GLU A 54 -2.14 16.44 6.17
C GLU A 54 -1.56 16.72 7.57
N GLY A 55 -1.17 15.67 8.30
CA GLY A 55 -0.65 15.80 9.66
C GLY A 55 -1.68 16.17 10.73
N ARG A 56 -2.98 15.98 10.45
CA ARG A 56 -4.10 16.27 11.38
C ARG A 56 -4.90 15.01 11.75
N PRO A 57 -4.39 14.15 12.65
CA PRO A 57 -4.92 12.79 12.84
C PRO A 57 -6.38 12.74 13.32
N ARG A 58 -6.77 13.65 14.21
CA ARG A 58 -8.13 13.66 14.81
C ARG A 58 -9.24 13.89 13.79
N LEU A 59 -8.95 14.58 12.68
CA LEU A 59 -9.94 14.82 11.62
C LEU A 59 -10.22 13.58 10.78
N TYR A 60 -9.33 12.60 10.79
CA TYR A 60 -9.40 11.38 9.99
C TYR A 60 -9.54 10.12 10.85
N ALA A 61 -9.92 10.28 12.12
CA ALA A 61 -10.17 9.14 13.00
C ALA A 61 -11.25 8.23 12.40
N GLY A 62 -10.99 6.92 12.37
CA GLY A 62 -11.88 5.94 11.76
C GLY A 62 -11.92 5.93 10.22
N LYS A 63 -11.05 6.67 9.54
CA LYS A 63 -10.92 6.65 8.06
C LYS A 63 -9.61 6.01 7.62
N PHE A 64 -9.51 5.61 6.35
CA PHE A 64 -8.23 5.22 5.76
C PHE A 64 -7.45 6.46 5.33
N VAL A 65 -6.12 6.43 5.47
CA VAL A 65 -5.25 7.56 5.10
C VAL A 65 -4.18 7.12 4.12
N HIS A 66 -3.93 7.90 3.06
CA HIS A 66 -2.82 7.67 2.14
C HIS A 66 -1.80 8.81 2.17
N LEU A 67 -0.60 8.53 1.67
CA LEU A 67 0.56 9.43 1.70
C LEU A 67 0.96 9.91 0.30
N TYR A 68 0.02 10.01 -0.64
CA TYR A 68 0.28 10.55 -2.00
C TYR A 68 0.45 12.07 -1.95
N THR A 69 1.59 12.49 -1.42
CA THR A 69 2.03 13.86 -1.22
C THR A 69 3.57 13.91 -1.34
N GLU A 70 4.15 15.10 -1.34
CA GLU A 70 5.61 15.26 -1.37
C GLU A 70 6.32 14.58 -0.17
N ASP A 71 7.41 13.84 -0.43
CA ASP A 71 8.15 13.02 0.56
C ASP A 71 8.45 13.77 1.86
N TYR A 72 8.87 15.03 1.80
CA TYR A 72 9.25 15.80 3.00
C TYR A 72 8.10 15.96 4.00
N ARG A 73 6.83 15.87 3.56
CA ARG A 73 5.65 16.03 4.43
C ARG A 73 5.41 14.82 5.34
N PHE A 74 5.88 13.64 4.93
CA PHE A 74 5.79 12.42 5.73
C PHE A 74 7.15 11.88 6.17
N GLU A 75 8.25 12.52 5.79
CA GLU A 75 9.61 12.20 6.24
C GLU A 75 9.71 12.13 7.78
N GLN A 76 8.93 12.93 8.50
CA GLN A 76 8.87 12.87 9.96
C GLN A 76 8.38 11.50 10.50
N LEU A 77 7.56 10.77 9.73
CA LEU A 77 7.11 9.41 10.07
C LEU A 77 8.28 8.42 10.00
N TRP A 78 9.21 8.63 9.05
CA TRP A 78 10.46 7.87 8.97
C TRP A 78 11.44 8.25 10.07
N ARG A 79 11.59 9.56 10.35
CA ARG A 79 12.58 10.03 11.34
C ARG A 79 12.20 9.69 12.78
N ARG A 80 10.91 9.57 13.09
CA ARG A 80 10.39 9.34 14.45
C ARG A 80 9.20 8.38 14.45
N PRO A 81 9.33 7.14 13.97
CA PRO A 81 8.22 6.23 13.74
C PRO A 81 7.43 5.93 15.02
N GLU A 82 8.11 5.73 16.15
CA GLU A 82 7.49 5.48 17.46
C GLU A 82 6.69 6.68 17.96
N PHE A 83 7.19 7.89 17.75
CA PHE A 83 6.53 9.11 18.21
C PHE A 83 5.22 9.36 17.47
N TYR A 84 5.17 9.03 16.17
CA TYR A 84 3.98 9.20 15.35
C TYR A 84 3.03 7.99 15.41
N LEU A 85 3.47 6.83 15.91
CA LEU A 85 2.64 5.63 15.96
C LEU A 85 1.26 5.85 16.63
N PRO A 86 1.14 6.49 17.81
CA PRO A 86 -0.18 6.71 18.43
C PRO A 86 -1.11 7.58 17.58
N LYS A 87 -0.56 8.45 16.72
CA LYS A 87 -1.35 9.26 15.79
C LYS A 87 -1.87 8.44 14.63
N ILE A 88 -1.08 7.49 14.14
CA ILE A 88 -1.45 6.60 13.04
C ILE A 88 -2.49 5.57 13.52
N GLN A 89 -2.37 5.09 14.76
CA GLN A 89 -3.33 4.19 15.39
C GLN A 89 -4.75 4.77 15.53
N ALA A 90 -4.93 6.09 15.37
CA ALA A 90 -6.25 6.70 15.37
C ALA A 90 -7.03 6.46 14.05
N PHE A 91 -6.36 6.04 12.98
CA PHE A 91 -6.98 5.77 11.68
C PHE A 91 -7.58 4.36 11.63
N ALA A 92 -8.58 4.15 10.77
CA ALA A 92 -9.10 2.79 10.52
C ALA A 92 -8.10 1.93 9.73
N GLY A 93 -7.21 2.57 8.99
CA GLY A 93 -6.11 1.95 8.27
C GLY A 93 -5.29 3.00 7.54
N ILE A 94 -4.18 2.59 6.96
CA ILE A 94 -3.27 3.50 6.27
C ILE A 94 -2.66 2.81 5.04
N PHE A 95 -2.33 3.58 4.01
CA PHE A 95 -1.52 3.09 2.91
C PHE A 95 -0.02 3.25 3.27
N SER A 96 0.84 2.33 2.84
CA SER A 96 2.28 2.50 3.07
C SER A 96 2.80 3.80 2.45
N PRO A 97 3.90 4.40 2.92
CA PRO A 97 4.44 5.62 2.30
C PRO A 97 4.88 5.33 0.86
N ASP A 98 4.73 6.31 -0.04
CA ASP A 98 5.23 6.21 -1.41
C ASP A 98 6.44 7.14 -1.57
N PHE A 99 7.62 6.69 -1.13
CA PHE A 99 8.83 7.47 -1.32
C PHE A 99 9.19 7.53 -2.81
N SER A 100 9.53 8.72 -3.27
CA SER A 100 9.72 8.99 -4.70
C SER A 100 10.78 8.08 -5.33
N LEU A 101 10.48 7.56 -6.51
CA LEU A 101 11.42 6.80 -7.35
C LEU A 101 11.62 7.54 -8.67
N PHE A 102 12.82 8.06 -8.90
CA PHE A 102 13.18 8.71 -10.17
C PHE A 102 14.07 7.80 -11.02
N ARG A 103 13.86 7.86 -12.34
CA ARG A 103 14.50 6.96 -13.31
C ARG A 103 16.02 7.11 -13.38
N ASP A 104 16.49 8.34 -13.18
CA ASP A 104 17.89 8.78 -13.24
C ASP A 104 18.63 8.59 -11.92
N TRP A 105 17.92 8.24 -10.83
CA TRP A 105 18.55 7.98 -9.55
C TRP A 105 19.34 6.68 -9.54
N ASN A 106 20.35 6.61 -8.68
CA ASN A 106 21.08 5.37 -8.42
C ASN A 106 20.12 4.27 -7.91
N ILE A 107 20.28 3.05 -8.40
CA ILE A 107 19.41 1.91 -8.07
C ILE A 107 19.37 1.58 -6.57
N HIS A 108 20.46 1.84 -5.83
CA HIS A 108 20.53 1.63 -4.39
C HIS A 108 19.66 2.64 -3.63
N VAL A 109 19.57 3.89 -4.10
CA VAL A 109 18.67 4.91 -3.53
C VAL A 109 17.22 4.52 -3.77
N GLN A 110 16.90 4.08 -4.98
CA GLN A 110 15.56 3.60 -5.33
C GLN A 110 15.15 2.39 -4.47
N ARG A 111 16.04 1.41 -4.33
CA ARG A 111 15.83 0.24 -3.46
C ARG A 111 15.63 0.65 -2.01
N ASN A 112 16.42 1.60 -1.50
CA ASN A 112 16.26 2.10 -0.13
C ASN A 112 14.89 2.77 0.06
N ASN A 113 14.39 3.54 -0.92
CA ASN A 113 13.06 4.14 -0.81
C ASN A 113 11.93 3.10 -0.77
N VAL A 114 12.05 2.00 -1.52
CA VAL A 114 11.13 0.86 -1.40
C VAL A 114 11.23 0.21 -0.01
N TYR A 115 12.46 -0.03 0.47
CA TYR A 115 12.69 -0.56 1.82
C TYR A 115 12.04 0.31 2.91
N ARG A 116 12.20 1.64 2.83
CA ARG A 116 11.60 2.58 3.79
C ARG A 116 10.08 2.52 3.79
N SER A 117 9.47 2.39 2.60
CA SER A 117 8.03 2.20 2.45
C SER A 117 7.57 0.91 3.13
N ARG A 118 8.22 -0.21 2.80
CA ARG A 118 7.91 -1.54 3.32
C ARG A 118 8.09 -1.61 4.83
N LEU A 119 9.21 -1.10 5.35
CA LEU A 119 9.50 -1.12 6.78
C LEU A 119 8.47 -0.34 7.60
N LEU A 120 8.12 0.88 7.18
CA LEU A 120 7.10 1.65 7.90
C LEU A 120 5.74 0.97 7.84
N GLY A 121 5.34 0.47 6.67
CA GLY A 121 4.08 -0.26 6.53
C GLY A 121 4.04 -1.52 7.39
N ALA A 122 5.08 -2.34 7.36
CA ALA A 122 5.18 -3.57 8.14
C ALA A 122 5.20 -3.25 9.65
N TYR A 123 5.92 -2.21 10.06
CA TYR A 123 5.95 -1.77 11.45
C TYR A 123 4.59 -1.28 11.93
N TRP A 124 3.85 -0.51 11.13
CA TRP A 124 2.48 -0.10 11.48
C TRP A 124 1.55 -1.30 11.57
N GLN A 125 1.68 -2.27 10.66
CA GLN A 125 0.90 -3.50 10.67
C GLN A 125 1.18 -4.34 11.92
N ALA A 126 2.45 -4.50 12.31
CA ALA A 126 2.85 -5.18 13.54
C ALA A 126 2.30 -4.50 14.81
N ASN A 127 1.92 -3.23 14.72
CA ASN A 127 1.27 -2.46 15.79
C ASN A 127 -0.27 -2.38 15.66
N GLY A 128 -0.86 -3.30 14.89
CA GLY A 128 -2.31 -3.50 14.82
C GLY A 128 -3.05 -2.56 13.87
N ILE A 129 -2.33 -1.83 13.01
CA ILE A 129 -2.95 -0.93 12.03
C ILE A 129 -3.13 -1.69 10.71
N PRO A 130 -4.32 -1.75 10.10
CA PRO A 130 -4.45 -2.27 8.75
C PRO A 130 -3.65 -1.42 7.75
N VAL A 131 -2.77 -2.07 6.98
CA VAL A 131 -1.92 -1.40 5.99
C VAL A 131 -2.17 -1.93 4.59
N ILE A 132 -2.42 -1.03 3.62
CA ILE A 132 -2.45 -1.37 2.19
C ILE A 132 -1.13 -0.92 1.55
N PRO A 133 -0.30 -1.83 1.00
CA PRO A 133 0.96 -1.46 0.40
C PRO A 133 0.76 -0.63 -0.88
N ILE A 134 1.47 0.50 -0.97
CA ILE A 134 1.64 1.23 -2.23
C ILE A 134 2.79 0.59 -3.02
N VAL A 135 2.55 0.43 -4.32
CA VAL A 135 3.50 -0.13 -5.29
C VAL A 135 3.82 0.92 -6.35
N SER A 136 5.11 1.23 -6.46
CA SER A 136 5.66 2.20 -7.40
C SER A 136 6.92 1.64 -8.06
N TRP A 137 7.19 2.06 -9.30
CA TRP A 137 8.33 1.61 -10.09
C TRP A 137 8.88 2.74 -10.96
N ALA A 138 10.17 2.68 -11.30
CA ALA A 138 10.83 3.64 -12.20
C ALA A 138 11.31 2.99 -13.51
N GLY A 139 10.76 1.82 -13.85
CA GLY A 139 11.05 1.06 -15.06
C GLY A 139 11.70 -0.31 -14.78
N PRO A 140 12.07 -1.06 -15.84
CA PRO A 140 12.42 -2.48 -15.72
C PRO A 140 13.54 -2.82 -14.73
N LYS A 141 14.52 -1.93 -14.57
CA LYS A 141 15.62 -2.11 -13.61
C LYS A 141 15.15 -2.21 -12.16
N THR A 142 13.96 -1.67 -11.85
CA THR A 142 13.39 -1.63 -10.49
C THR A 142 12.52 -2.83 -10.15
N TYR A 143 12.10 -3.60 -11.15
CA TYR A 143 11.17 -4.71 -10.96
C TYR A 143 11.74 -5.82 -10.05
N SER A 144 13.05 -5.92 -9.93
CA SER A 144 13.71 -6.87 -9.03
C SER A 144 13.46 -6.60 -7.54
N PHE A 145 12.97 -5.42 -7.14
CA PHE A 145 12.73 -5.10 -5.74
C PHE A 145 11.43 -4.32 -5.46
N CYS A 146 10.84 -3.61 -6.43
CA CYS A 146 9.64 -2.79 -6.19
C CYS A 146 8.40 -3.60 -5.78
N PHE A 147 8.33 -4.87 -6.18
CA PHE A 147 7.22 -5.79 -5.87
C PHE A 147 7.51 -6.68 -4.66
N ASP A 148 8.72 -6.59 -4.12
CA ASP A 148 9.17 -7.42 -3.03
C ASP A 148 8.55 -6.98 -1.69
N GLY A 149 8.50 -7.91 -0.73
CA GLY A 149 7.84 -7.70 0.55
C GLY A 149 6.31 -7.53 0.45
N ILE A 150 5.70 -7.95 -0.66
CA ILE A 150 4.24 -8.01 -0.82
C ILE A 150 3.85 -9.45 -1.19
N PRO A 151 3.08 -10.15 -0.34
CA PRO A 151 2.62 -11.50 -0.64
C PRO A 151 1.69 -11.55 -1.86
N GLU A 152 1.68 -12.69 -2.54
CA GLU A 152 0.76 -12.95 -3.65
C GLU A 152 -0.71 -12.85 -3.17
N GLY A 153 -1.59 -12.34 -4.02
CA GLY A 153 -3.01 -12.15 -3.71
C GLY A 153 -3.31 -10.88 -2.90
N SER A 154 -2.30 -10.14 -2.43
CA SER A 154 -2.51 -8.94 -1.61
C SER A 154 -3.32 -7.87 -2.33
N MET A 155 -4.12 -7.13 -1.58
CA MET A 155 -4.63 -5.84 -2.07
C MET A 155 -3.47 -4.84 -2.13
N VAL A 156 -3.34 -4.13 -3.25
CA VAL A 156 -2.28 -3.14 -3.45
C VAL A 156 -2.83 -1.81 -3.93
N ALA A 157 -2.03 -0.75 -3.79
CA ALA A 157 -2.37 0.56 -4.33
C ALA A 157 -1.32 1.07 -5.31
N VAL A 158 -1.76 1.76 -6.36
CA VAL A 158 -0.91 2.40 -7.38
C VAL A 158 -1.39 3.83 -7.64
N SER A 159 -0.52 4.67 -8.19
CA SER A 159 -0.87 6.05 -8.57
C SER A 159 -0.59 6.30 -10.05
N THR A 160 -1.53 6.96 -10.73
CA THR A 160 -1.33 7.46 -12.11
C THR A 160 -0.99 8.94 -12.16
N VAL A 161 -0.82 9.58 -10.99
CA VAL A 161 -0.46 11.00 -10.92
C VAL A 161 0.91 11.20 -11.57
N GLY A 162 1.02 12.18 -12.47
CA GLY A 162 2.24 12.45 -13.24
C GLY A 162 2.43 11.59 -14.50
N VAL A 163 1.72 10.46 -14.64
CA VAL A 163 1.89 9.52 -15.79
C VAL A 163 1.32 10.07 -17.09
N HIS A 164 0.31 10.94 -17.04
CA HIS A 164 -0.47 11.31 -18.22
C HIS A 164 0.25 12.24 -19.20
N ARG A 165 1.39 12.85 -18.82
CA ARG A 165 2.01 13.94 -19.60
C ARG A 165 2.74 13.45 -20.84
N GLU A 166 3.39 12.29 -20.79
CA GLU A 166 4.30 11.84 -21.85
C GLU A 166 3.98 10.40 -22.28
N ARG A 167 4.09 10.13 -23.58
CA ARG A 167 3.84 8.79 -24.15
C ARG A 167 4.74 7.72 -23.53
N GLU A 168 6.00 8.07 -23.28
CA GLU A 168 6.96 7.18 -22.63
C GLU A 168 6.54 6.83 -21.20
N ALA A 169 6.12 7.83 -20.41
CA ALA A 169 5.64 7.61 -19.05
C ALA A 169 4.42 6.67 -19.02
N ARG A 170 3.49 6.81 -19.96
CA ARG A 170 2.33 5.91 -20.09
C ARG A 170 2.74 4.48 -20.43
N ALA A 171 3.64 4.30 -21.40
CA ALA A 171 4.13 2.98 -21.79
C ALA A 171 4.87 2.30 -20.62
N MET A 172 5.69 3.05 -19.89
CA MET A 172 6.41 2.56 -18.71
C MET A 172 5.47 2.20 -17.57
N PHE A 173 4.44 3.02 -17.33
CA PHE A 173 3.42 2.69 -16.34
C PHE A 173 2.70 1.40 -16.71
N LYS A 174 2.24 1.24 -17.96
CA LYS A 174 1.57 0.00 -18.41
C LYS A 174 2.46 -1.23 -18.27
N ALA A 175 3.74 -1.12 -18.67
CA ALA A 175 4.68 -2.22 -18.56
C ALA A 175 4.93 -2.64 -17.09
N GLY A 176 5.10 -1.68 -16.19
CA GLY A 176 5.29 -1.99 -14.77
C GLY A 176 4.01 -2.43 -14.06
N LEU A 177 2.84 -1.93 -14.50
CA LEU A 177 1.55 -2.41 -14.02
C LEU A 177 1.36 -3.87 -14.40
N LYS A 178 1.66 -4.24 -15.65
CA LYS A 178 1.62 -5.63 -16.12
C LYS A 178 2.54 -6.51 -15.27
N GLU A 179 3.79 -6.12 -15.08
CA GLU A 179 4.75 -6.87 -14.26
C GLU A 179 4.26 -7.03 -12.80
N MET A 180 3.69 -5.98 -12.24
CA MET A 180 3.11 -6.01 -10.89
C MET A 180 1.98 -7.02 -10.78
N LEU A 181 1.06 -7.02 -11.76
CA LEU A 181 -0.05 -7.96 -11.83
C LEU A 181 0.43 -9.41 -11.98
N ASP A 182 1.45 -9.63 -12.83
CA ASP A 182 2.02 -10.96 -13.09
C ASP A 182 2.81 -11.53 -11.89
N ARG A 183 3.28 -10.68 -10.97
CA ARG A 183 4.03 -11.15 -9.79
C ARG A 183 3.19 -11.24 -8.53
N ILE A 184 2.46 -10.18 -8.23
CA ILE A 184 1.68 -10.07 -7.00
C ILE A 184 0.32 -10.76 -7.17
N HIS A 185 -0.20 -10.85 -8.41
CA HIS A 185 -1.54 -11.37 -8.68
C HIS A 185 -2.60 -10.83 -7.70
N PRO A 186 -2.70 -9.49 -7.59
CA PRO A 186 -3.47 -8.88 -6.52
C PRO A 186 -4.96 -9.19 -6.66
N ARG A 187 -5.63 -9.48 -5.54
CA ARG A 187 -7.10 -9.64 -5.53
C ARG A 187 -7.84 -8.32 -5.77
N ALA A 188 -7.17 -7.19 -5.53
CA ALA A 188 -7.70 -5.86 -5.73
C ALA A 188 -6.58 -4.84 -5.93
N VAL A 189 -6.76 -3.91 -6.87
CA VAL A 189 -5.85 -2.79 -7.12
C VAL A 189 -6.59 -1.48 -6.89
N ILE A 190 -6.21 -0.75 -5.85
CA ILE A 190 -6.71 0.61 -5.61
C ILE A 190 -5.86 1.57 -6.43
N CYS A 191 -6.48 2.36 -7.30
CA CYS A 191 -5.75 3.29 -8.15
C CYS A 191 -6.04 4.74 -7.78
N TYR A 192 -5.05 5.46 -7.26
CA TYR A 192 -5.11 6.91 -7.09
C TYR A 192 -4.89 7.63 -8.41
N GLY A 193 -5.89 8.36 -8.88
CA GLY A 193 -5.84 9.11 -10.13
C GLY A 193 -6.84 8.59 -11.17
N ARG A 194 -6.46 8.67 -12.46
CA ARG A 194 -7.36 8.44 -13.60
C ARG A 194 -6.88 7.26 -14.45
N ILE A 195 -7.01 6.05 -13.93
CA ILE A 195 -6.61 4.82 -14.62
C ILE A 195 -7.36 4.61 -15.95
N GLU A 196 -8.60 5.08 -16.05
CA GLU A 196 -9.41 4.99 -17.25
C GLU A 196 -8.76 5.73 -18.44
N LYS A 197 -7.98 6.78 -18.17
CA LYS A 197 -7.25 7.51 -19.22
C LYS A 197 -6.05 6.75 -19.77
N LEU A 198 -5.60 5.69 -19.08
CA LEU A 198 -4.47 4.88 -19.48
C LEU A 198 -4.93 3.58 -20.12
N LEU A 199 -5.92 2.92 -19.53
CA LEU A 199 -6.38 1.59 -19.96
C LEU A 199 -7.61 1.63 -20.86
N GLY A 200 -8.36 2.73 -20.89
CA GLY A 200 -9.67 2.78 -21.53
C GLY A 200 -10.70 2.11 -20.63
N GLU A 201 -10.87 0.80 -20.79
CA GLU A 201 -11.70 -0.02 -19.91
C GLU A 201 -10.93 -0.39 -18.63
N VAL A 202 -11.61 -0.29 -17.49
CA VAL A 202 -11.03 -0.55 -16.17
C VAL A 202 -11.41 -1.96 -15.75
N PRO A 203 -10.45 -2.86 -15.44
CA PRO A 203 -10.76 -4.24 -15.07
C PRO A 203 -11.58 -4.36 -13.77
N GLU A 204 -12.31 -5.47 -13.60
CA GLU A 204 -13.28 -5.72 -12.51
C GLU A 204 -12.71 -5.66 -11.08
N HIS A 205 -11.37 -5.71 -10.94
CA HIS A 205 -10.68 -5.63 -9.64
C HIS A 205 -9.89 -4.33 -9.44
N PHE A 206 -10.08 -3.35 -10.33
CA PHE A 206 -9.48 -2.02 -10.20
C PHE A 206 -10.48 -1.04 -9.59
N TYR A 207 -10.09 -0.46 -8.45
CA TYR A 207 -10.90 0.49 -7.69
C TYR A 207 -10.33 1.90 -7.88
N PRO A 208 -10.83 2.69 -8.85
CA PRO A 208 -10.35 4.04 -9.07
C PRO A 208 -10.75 4.95 -7.90
N TYR A 209 -9.76 5.63 -7.33
CA TYR A 209 -9.92 6.61 -6.26
C TYR A 209 -9.47 7.99 -6.75
N LYS A 210 -10.36 8.99 -6.62
CA LYS A 210 -10.14 10.38 -7.07
C LYS A 210 -10.30 11.32 -5.86
N PRO A 211 -9.27 12.08 -5.47
CA PRO A 211 -9.32 12.97 -4.32
C PRO A 211 -10.36 14.10 -4.49
N ASP A 212 -10.62 14.53 -5.73
CA ASP A 212 -11.57 15.61 -6.04
C ASP A 212 -13.04 15.15 -6.02
N LEU A 213 -13.30 13.87 -5.73
CA LEU A 213 -14.62 13.24 -5.87
C LEU A 213 -15.23 12.79 -4.53
N VAL A 214 -14.87 13.46 -3.43
CA VAL A 214 -15.60 13.36 -2.14
C VAL A 214 -17.03 13.92 -2.26
N ALA A 215 -17.41 14.56 -3.37
CA ALA A 215 -18.74 15.18 -3.53
C ALA A 215 -19.79 14.39 -4.33
N LYS A 216 -19.45 13.29 -5.03
CA LYS A 216 -20.45 12.48 -5.76
C LYS A 216 -20.00 11.03 -5.91
N VAL A 217 -20.04 10.25 -4.83
CA VAL A 217 -20.19 8.80 -4.98
C VAL A 217 -21.60 8.56 -5.55
N SER A 218 -21.70 8.53 -6.88
CA SER A 218 -22.88 8.11 -7.63
C SER A 218 -23.05 6.59 -7.45
N PRO A 219 -24.28 6.05 -7.46
CA PRO A 219 -24.72 4.89 -6.67
C PRO A 219 -24.38 3.53 -7.30
N LEU A 220 -23.09 3.22 -7.46
CA LEU A 220 -22.65 1.83 -7.70
C LEU A 220 -22.50 1.04 -6.39
N TYR A 221 -22.54 1.71 -5.23
CA TYR A 221 -22.50 1.08 -3.91
C TYR A 221 -23.88 0.59 -3.40
N GLU A 222 -24.99 0.91 -4.07
CA GLU A 222 -26.32 0.39 -3.70
C GLU A 222 -26.63 -1.00 -4.28
N TYR A 223 -25.85 -1.49 -5.26
CA TYR A 223 -26.11 -2.80 -5.88
C TYR A 223 -25.72 -3.97 -4.97
N VAL A 224 -24.72 -3.79 -4.11
CA VAL A 224 -24.25 -4.85 -3.17
C VAL A 224 -25.12 -4.93 -1.91
N ARG A 225 -26.03 -3.97 -1.67
CA ARG A 225 -26.89 -3.96 -0.47
C ARG A 225 -28.22 -4.68 -0.63
N LYS A 226 -28.64 -5.06 -1.86
CA LYS A 226 -29.94 -5.71 -2.10
C LYS A 226 -29.97 -7.23 -1.89
N ASP A 227 -28.81 -7.88 -1.76
CA ASP A 227 -28.71 -9.31 -1.41
C ASP A 227 -28.13 -9.55 -0.01
N ALA A 228 -28.47 -8.68 0.94
CA ALA A 228 -28.31 -8.94 2.38
C ALA A 228 -29.32 -10.00 2.91
N ARG A 229 -29.53 -11.08 2.16
CA ARG A 229 -30.34 -12.25 2.56
C ARG A 229 -29.53 -13.54 2.69
N LEU A 230 -28.21 -13.50 2.55
CA LEU A 230 -27.37 -14.71 2.58
C LEU A 230 -26.21 -14.68 3.60
N ILE A 231 -26.21 -13.78 4.58
CA ILE A 231 -25.27 -13.88 5.71
C ILE A 231 -26.06 -14.33 6.94
N PRO A 232 -25.97 -15.61 7.38
CA PRO A 232 -26.54 -16.04 8.65
C PRO A 232 -25.89 -15.21 9.76
N GLN A 233 -26.72 -14.54 10.57
CA GLN A 233 -26.24 -13.65 11.63
C GLN A 233 -25.70 -14.39 12.87
N ASP A 234 -25.85 -15.71 12.97
CA ASP A 234 -25.27 -16.47 14.08
C ASP A 234 -24.97 -17.91 13.61
N GLY A 235 -23.70 -18.25 13.47
CA GLY A 235 -23.22 -19.60 13.14
C GLY A 235 -21.70 -19.64 13.01
N PRO A 236 -21.03 -20.75 13.37
CA PRO A 236 -19.57 -20.81 13.41
C PRO A 236 -18.99 -20.60 12.00
N LEU A 237 -17.84 -19.92 11.94
CA LEU A 237 -17.07 -19.66 10.71
C LEU A 237 -16.91 -20.96 9.91
N VAL A 238 -17.63 -21.08 8.80
CA VAL A 238 -17.46 -22.18 7.85
C VAL A 238 -16.28 -21.83 6.96
N HIS A 239 -15.26 -22.67 6.97
CA HIS A 239 -14.17 -22.65 6.00
C HIS A 239 -14.75 -22.70 4.59
N LEU A 240 -14.54 -21.64 3.80
CA LEU A 240 -14.80 -21.67 2.36
C LEU A 240 -13.63 -22.40 1.70
N GLU A 241 -13.87 -23.63 1.27
CA GLU A 241 -13.02 -24.33 0.31
C GLU A 241 -13.05 -23.56 -1.02
N THR A 242 -11.87 -23.25 -1.55
CA THR A 242 -11.69 -22.61 -2.85
C THR A 242 -11.91 -23.63 -3.97
N PRO A 243 -12.79 -23.39 -4.95
CA PRO A 243 -12.82 -24.16 -6.18
C PRO A 243 -11.77 -23.61 -7.15
N ASP A 244 -10.96 -24.52 -7.68
CA ASP A 244 -9.83 -24.33 -8.59
C ASP A 244 -10.05 -23.40 -9.81
N GLY A 245 -9.02 -22.60 -10.13
CA GLY A 245 -8.70 -22.15 -11.51
C GLY A 245 -8.27 -20.68 -11.67
N PRO A 246 -7.02 -20.37 -12.12
CA PRO A 246 -6.54 -18.99 -12.25
C PRO A 246 -6.60 -18.41 -13.68
N ARG A 247 -6.85 -17.09 -13.73
CA ARG A 247 -6.09 -16.08 -14.51
C ARG A 247 -5.98 -16.29 -16.04
N ARG A 248 -6.73 -15.51 -16.83
CA ARG A 248 -6.37 -15.26 -18.24
C ARG A 248 -6.72 -13.88 -18.80
N GLU A 249 -7.74 -13.20 -18.28
CA GLU A 249 -8.27 -12.00 -18.96
C GLU A 249 -7.47 -10.72 -18.73
N LEU A 250 -6.66 -10.62 -17.66
CA LEU A 250 -5.92 -9.39 -17.32
C LEU A 250 -4.69 -9.11 -18.21
N VAL A 251 -4.13 -10.12 -18.88
CA VAL A 251 -2.91 -9.97 -19.69
C VAL A 251 -3.22 -9.44 -21.10
N GLU A 252 -4.40 -9.74 -21.65
CA GLU A 252 -4.76 -9.39 -23.04
C GLU A 252 -5.14 -7.92 -23.22
N ALA A 253 -5.65 -7.25 -22.18
CA ALA A 253 -5.99 -5.82 -22.22
C ALA A 253 -4.78 -4.88 -22.17
N LEU A 254 -3.57 -5.39 -21.90
CA LEU A 254 -2.35 -4.61 -21.72
C LEU A 254 -1.33 -4.75 -22.86
N ALA A 255 -1.64 -5.52 -23.92
CA ALA A 255 -0.84 -5.64 -25.15
C ALA A 255 -1.13 -4.50 -26.14
#